data_AF-A0A843L3T7-F1
#
_entry.id   AF-A0A843L3T7-F1
#
_cell.length_a   1.000
_cell.length_b   1.000
_cell.length_c   1.000
_cell.angle_alpha   90.00
_cell.angle_beta   90.00
_cell.angle_gamma   90.00
#
_symmetry.space_group_name_H-M   'P 1'
#
loop_
_entity.id
_entity.type
_entity.pdbx_description
1 polymer ?
#
loop_
_entity_poly.entity_id
_entity_poly.type
_entity_poly.pdbx_seq_one_letter_code
_entity_poly.pdbx_strand_id
1 'polypeptide(L)'
;MRRIIFTNPKDREDFFTEIREYVNITSWNELAKSIGKSRFMIEKYRFGKLSIPENKFSELITKLPENRKEYYLDKITKKDHYWGQILGGKKAFALNKKSFDDGRKKASKARSLSAKYEFDINMPLSEELCEFIGVIIGDGFTNRYGHMYQTQVTGDKNLDLEYYRDIFKPVVDKLFPINATLVIRKDCLRLNFYSKRLFEMLTKRFKIPAGIKCYSVKIPSEILNAGEPFVNATLRGMFNTDGGVGLDKRKTYKKPYIRVNYTSVSSKLIEQIHNLLNKFNIPHSIHKKDNSQMIQINGKENVKIFLEHIGFSNPRSLNKVKYLI
;
A
#
# COMPACT_ATOMS: atom_id res chain seq x y z
N MET A 1 -21.58 13.74 -16.77
CA MET A 1 -22.17 14.70 -17.73
C MET A 1 -22.43 16.07 -17.07
N ARG A 2 -21.85 17.16 -17.58
CA ARG A 2 -21.97 18.48 -16.93
C ARG A 2 -23.41 18.98 -16.92
N ARG A 3 -23.68 19.97 -16.06
CA ARG A 3 -24.97 20.65 -15.89
C ARG A 3 -24.86 22.09 -16.34
N ILE A 4 -25.83 22.55 -17.10
CA ILE A 4 -25.95 23.91 -17.59
C ILE A 4 -26.84 24.72 -16.66
N ILE A 5 -26.34 25.89 -16.27
CA ILE A 5 -27.03 26.86 -15.43
C ILE A 5 -26.95 28.20 -16.13
N PHE A 6 -28.11 28.81 -16.41
CA PHE A 6 -28.17 30.18 -16.92
C PHE A 6 -27.79 31.15 -15.81
N THR A 7 -27.03 32.19 -16.15
CA THR A 7 -26.59 33.24 -15.24
C THR A 7 -27.77 34.09 -14.75
N ASN A 8 -28.78 34.30 -15.60
CA ASN A 8 -30.02 35.01 -15.28
C ASN A 8 -31.25 34.10 -15.49
N PRO A 9 -32.21 34.05 -14.53
CA PRO A 9 -33.48 33.35 -14.72
C PRO A 9 -34.29 33.79 -15.94
N LYS A 10 -34.22 35.07 -16.32
CA LYS A 10 -34.96 35.60 -17.48
C LYS A 10 -34.44 35.01 -18.80
N ASP A 11 -33.12 35.02 -19.00
CA ASP A 11 -32.47 34.43 -20.18
C ASP A 11 -32.84 32.96 -20.38
N ARG A 12 -33.03 32.22 -19.28
CA ARG A 12 -33.49 30.83 -19.32
C ARG A 12 -34.94 30.73 -19.81
N GLU A 13 -35.84 31.56 -19.31
CA GLU A 13 -37.23 31.53 -19.72
C GLU A 13 -37.36 31.94 -21.20
N ASP A 14 -36.64 32.99 -21.60
CA ASP A 14 -36.52 33.45 -22.98
C ASP A 14 -35.98 32.34 -23.89
N PHE A 15 -34.93 31.61 -23.47
CA PHE A 15 -34.38 30.47 -24.22
C PHE A 15 -35.43 29.41 -24.56
N PHE A 16 -36.26 29.02 -23.59
CA PHE A 16 -37.31 28.03 -23.84
C PHE A 16 -38.45 28.60 -24.69
N THR A 17 -38.80 29.88 -24.51
CA THR A 17 -39.84 30.56 -25.29
C THR A 17 -39.42 30.70 -26.76
N GLU A 18 -38.20 31.15 -27.02
CA GLU A 18 -37.67 31.29 -28.38
C GLU A 18 -37.54 29.95 -29.09
N ILE A 19 -37.13 28.88 -28.41
CA ILE A 19 -37.13 27.53 -29.00
C ILE A 19 -38.54 27.12 -29.41
N ARG A 20 -39.54 27.44 -28.59
CA ARG A 20 -40.94 27.10 -28.88
C ARG A 20 -41.44 27.88 -30.10
N GLU A 21 -41.15 29.18 -30.17
CA GLU A 21 -41.54 30.05 -31.27
C GLU A 21 -40.86 29.65 -32.58
N TYR A 22 -39.54 29.42 -32.55
CA TYR A 22 -38.76 29.11 -33.75
C TYR A 22 -39.09 27.74 -34.35
N VAL A 23 -39.38 26.74 -33.51
CA VAL A 23 -39.76 25.38 -33.96
C VAL A 23 -41.26 25.26 -34.22
N ASN A 24 -42.03 26.34 -34.02
CA ASN A 24 -43.49 26.38 -34.15
C ASN A 24 -44.20 25.27 -33.35
N ILE A 25 -43.75 25.07 -32.10
CA ILE A 25 -44.25 24.01 -31.23
C ILE A 25 -45.51 24.47 -30.49
N THR A 26 -46.62 23.77 -30.68
CA THR A 26 -47.90 24.14 -30.09
C THR A 26 -47.96 23.78 -28.59
N SER A 27 -47.28 22.72 -28.15
CA SER A 27 -47.25 22.28 -26.76
C SER A 27 -45.87 21.95 -26.19
N TRP A 28 -45.63 22.25 -24.91
CA TRP A 28 -44.39 21.87 -24.20
C TRP A 28 -44.15 20.35 -24.16
N ASN A 29 -45.19 19.54 -24.40
CA ASN A 29 -45.08 18.10 -24.45
C ASN A 29 -44.38 17.61 -25.74
N GLU A 30 -44.59 18.30 -26.86
CA GLU A 30 -43.89 18.04 -28.13
C GLU A 30 -42.39 18.34 -28.01
N LEU A 31 -42.05 19.49 -27.41
CA LEU A 31 -40.64 19.83 -27.14
C LEU A 31 -40.00 18.79 -26.23
N ALA A 32 -40.70 18.34 -25.19
CA ALA A 32 -40.22 17.32 -24.27
C ALA A 32 -39.93 15.99 -24.97
N LYS A 33 -40.86 15.52 -25.82
CA LYS A 33 -40.68 14.32 -26.66
C LYS A 33 -39.46 14.44 -27.56
N SER A 34 -39.23 15.62 -28.15
CA SER A 34 -38.10 15.84 -29.08
C SER A 34 -36.71 15.67 -28.45
N ILE A 35 -36.61 15.73 -27.12
CA ILE A 35 -35.35 15.51 -26.38
C ILE A 35 -35.41 14.30 -25.44
N GLY A 36 -36.42 13.44 -25.59
CA GLY A 36 -36.61 12.24 -24.76
C GLY A 36 -36.83 12.54 -23.27
N LYS A 37 -37.64 13.56 -22.95
CA LYS A 37 -38.00 13.95 -21.58
C LYS A 37 -39.51 14.08 -21.42
N SER A 38 -39.98 14.08 -20.17
CA SER A 38 -41.39 14.38 -19.86
C SER A 38 -41.63 15.89 -19.84
N ARG A 39 -42.86 16.31 -20.12
CA ARG A 39 -43.29 17.72 -19.98
C ARG A 39 -42.91 18.32 -18.62
N PHE A 40 -43.12 17.56 -17.54
CA PHE A 40 -42.75 17.98 -16.19
C PHE A 40 -41.26 18.33 -16.07
N MET A 41 -40.37 17.55 -16.68
CA MET A 41 -38.93 17.83 -16.67
C MET A 41 -38.59 19.12 -17.42
N ILE A 42 -39.23 19.38 -18.57
CA ILE A 42 -39.09 20.65 -19.30
C ILE A 42 -39.55 21.83 -18.44
N GLU A 43 -40.70 21.72 -17.77
CA GLU A 43 -41.19 22.77 -16.86
C GLU A 43 -40.21 23.02 -15.71
N LYS A 44 -39.65 21.97 -15.11
CA LYS A 44 -38.62 22.12 -14.06
C LYS A 44 -37.34 22.79 -14.58
N TYR A 45 -36.94 22.50 -15.82
CA TYR A 45 -35.81 23.17 -16.45
C TYR A 45 -36.11 24.65 -16.72
N ARG A 46 -37.26 24.95 -17.32
CA ARG A 46 -37.68 26.32 -17.68
C ARG A 46 -37.79 27.22 -16.45
N PHE A 47 -38.49 26.76 -15.42
CA PHE A 47 -38.66 27.51 -14.18
C PHE A 47 -37.44 27.44 -13.25
N GLY A 48 -36.32 26.88 -13.71
CA GLY A 48 -35.07 26.85 -12.95
C GLY A 48 -35.06 25.98 -11.69
N LYS A 49 -36.08 25.14 -11.50
CA LYS A 49 -36.16 24.17 -10.40
C LYS A 49 -35.12 23.04 -10.55
N LEU A 50 -34.67 22.78 -11.77
CA LEU A 50 -33.59 21.82 -12.08
C LEU A 50 -32.61 22.43 -13.10
N SER A 51 -31.34 22.04 -13.00
CA SER A 51 -30.33 22.35 -14.02
C SER A 51 -30.43 21.41 -15.22
N ILE A 52 -30.05 21.91 -16.40
CA ILE A 52 -30.20 21.19 -17.66
C ILE A 52 -28.96 20.30 -17.88
N PRO A 53 -29.09 18.99 -18.15
CA PRO A 53 -27.95 18.18 -18.58
C PRO A 53 -27.30 18.75 -19.85
N GLU A 54 -25.96 18.78 -19.93
CA GLU A 54 -25.23 19.37 -21.08
C GLU A 54 -25.67 18.79 -22.43
N ASN A 55 -25.86 17.47 -22.53
CA ASN A 55 -26.34 16.86 -23.77
C ASN A 55 -27.75 17.33 -24.17
N LYS A 56 -28.65 17.51 -23.19
CA LYS A 56 -30.02 18.00 -23.44
C LYS A 56 -30.03 19.47 -23.78
N PHE A 57 -29.12 20.25 -23.21
CA PHE A 57 -28.91 21.62 -23.64
C PHE A 57 -28.40 21.68 -25.09
N SER A 58 -27.45 20.82 -25.47
CA SER A 58 -26.97 20.71 -26.86
C SER A 58 -28.09 20.35 -27.84
N GLU A 59 -28.97 19.41 -27.50
CA GLU A 59 -30.15 19.06 -28.33
C GLU A 59 -31.18 20.19 -28.45
N LEU A 60 -31.28 21.04 -27.42
CA LEU A 60 -32.20 22.18 -27.40
C LEU A 60 -31.65 23.37 -28.19
N ILE A 61 -30.38 23.72 -28.01
CA ILE A 61 -29.77 24.88 -28.65
C ILE A 61 -29.61 24.71 -30.16
N THR A 62 -29.48 23.46 -30.66
CA THR A 62 -29.44 23.18 -32.10
C THR A 62 -30.73 23.55 -32.83
N LYS A 63 -31.82 23.78 -32.09
CA LYS A 63 -33.12 24.19 -32.64
C LYS A 63 -33.23 25.69 -32.94
N LEU A 64 -32.25 26.49 -32.51
CA LEU A 64 -32.20 27.93 -32.76
C LEU A 64 -31.27 28.27 -33.94
N PRO A 65 -31.42 29.44 -34.57
CA PRO A 65 -30.48 29.93 -35.58
C PRO A 65 -29.15 30.37 -34.93
N GLU A 66 -28.07 30.38 -35.71
CA GLU A 66 -26.69 30.49 -35.19
C GLU A 66 -26.46 31.75 -34.33
N ASN A 67 -26.98 32.90 -34.76
CA ASN A 67 -26.92 34.15 -34.01
C ASN A 67 -27.54 34.06 -32.61
N ARG A 68 -28.62 33.28 -32.45
CA ARG A 68 -29.26 33.07 -31.14
C ARG A 68 -28.52 32.01 -30.32
N LYS A 69 -27.88 31.02 -30.95
CA LYS A 69 -27.04 30.05 -30.23
C LYS A 69 -25.89 30.75 -29.52
N GLU A 70 -25.15 31.60 -30.24
CA GLU A 70 -24.03 32.36 -29.67
C GLU A 70 -24.49 33.21 -28.48
N TYR A 71 -25.63 33.90 -28.62
CA TYR A 71 -26.24 34.69 -27.54
C TYR A 71 -26.45 33.87 -26.26
N TYR A 72 -27.04 32.67 -26.34
CA TYR A 72 -27.30 31.85 -25.14
C TYR A 72 -26.08 31.10 -24.61
N LEU A 73 -25.07 30.83 -25.45
CA LEU A 73 -23.82 30.23 -24.99
C LEU A 73 -23.04 31.16 -24.05
N ASP A 74 -23.14 32.48 -24.25
CA ASP A 74 -22.56 33.49 -23.34
C ASP A 74 -23.31 33.59 -21.99
N LYS A 75 -24.58 33.19 -21.94
CA LYS A 75 -25.43 33.31 -20.73
C LYS A 75 -25.43 32.07 -19.84
N ILE A 76 -24.54 31.12 -20.08
CA ILE A 76 -24.51 29.87 -19.31
C ILE A 76 -23.19 29.62 -18.59
N THR A 77 -23.30 28.91 -17.48
CA THR A 77 -22.16 28.31 -16.77
C THR A 77 -22.32 26.80 -16.72
N LYS A 78 -21.19 26.09 -16.77
CA LYS A 78 -21.14 24.63 -16.67
C LYS A 78 -20.75 24.23 -15.25
N LYS A 79 -21.45 23.26 -14.68
CA LYS A 79 -21.12 22.61 -13.40
C LYS A 79 -20.88 21.12 -13.61
N ASP A 80 -20.08 20.52 -12.75
CA ASP A 80 -19.83 19.08 -12.82
C ASP A 80 -21.10 18.25 -12.57
N HIS A 81 -21.09 17.01 -13.07
CA HIS A 81 -22.25 16.11 -13.07
C HIS A 81 -22.90 15.93 -11.69
N TYR A 82 -22.06 15.87 -10.65
CA TYR A 82 -22.44 15.57 -9.27
C TYR A 82 -22.50 16.81 -8.37
N TRP A 83 -22.30 18.02 -8.92
CA TRP A 83 -22.23 19.24 -8.14
C TRP A 83 -23.42 19.42 -7.18
N GLY A 84 -24.66 19.23 -7.69
CA GLY A 84 -25.87 19.34 -6.88
C GLY A 84 -26.02 18.24 -5.82
N GLN A 85 -25.57 17.02 -6.13
CA GLN A 85 -25.57 15.91 -5.16
C GLN A 85 -24.55 16.14 -4.05
N ILE A 86 -23.37 16.67 -4.37
CA ILE A 86 -22.33 17.03 -3.39
C ILE A 86 -22.85 18.13 -2.45
N LEU A 87 -23.47 19.18 -2.99
CA LEU A 87 -24.07 20.26 -2.20
C LEU A 87 -25.21 19.76 -1.31
N GLY A 88 -26.13 18.97 -1.88
CA GLY A 88 -27.23 18.37 -1.15
C GLY A 88 -26.73 17.46 -0.02
N GLY A 89 -25.73 16.63 -0.31
CA GLY A 89 -25.08 15.77 0.68
C GLY A 89 -24.40 16.55 1.81
N LYS A 90 -23.66 17.62 1.49
CA LYS A 90 -23.06 18.51 2.49
C LYS A 90 -24.12 19.18 3.37
N LYS A 91 -25.20 19.69 2.77
CA LYS A 91 -26.31 20.31 3.52
C LYS A 91 -27.03 19.29 4.40
N ALA A 92 -27.33 18.10 3.89
CA ALA A 92 -27.95 17.02 4.64
C ALA A 92 -27.07 16.55 5.81
N PHE A 93 -25.76 16.45 5.60
CA PHE A 93 -24.79 16.14 6.66
C PHE A 93 -24.77 17.23 7.74
N ALA A 94 -24.73 18.52 7.35
CA ALA A 94 -24.73 19.62 8.31
C ALA A 94 -26.01 19.64 9.18
N LEU A 95 -27.18 19.42 8.57
CA LEU A 95 -28.46 19.37 9.28
C LEU A 95 -28.60 18.17 10.21
N ASN A 96 -28.02 17.01 9.83
CA ASN A 96 -28.22 15.75 10.54
C ASN A 96 -26.92 15.19 11.14
N LYS A 97 -25.96 16.07 11.46
CA LYS A 97 -24.58 15.68 11.81
C LYS A 97 -24.53 14.60 12.90
N LYS A 98 -25.31 14.77 13.96
CA LYS A 98 -25.39 13.81 15.08
C LYS A 98 -25.81 12.40 14.60
N SER A 99 -26.85 12.31 13.78
CA SER A 99 -27.33 11.02 13.25
C SER A 99 -26.30 10.36 12.33
N PHE A 100 -25.62 11.13 11.48
CA PHE A 100 -24.52 10.63 10.65
C PHE A 100 -23.33 10.15 11.48
N ASP A 101 -22.95 10.90 12.52
CA ASP A 101 -21.84 10.54 13.40
C ASP A 101 -22.18 9.28 14.23
N ASP A 102 -23.40 9.17 14.75
CA ASP A 102 -23.87 7.99 15.48
C ASP A 102 -23.98 6.76 14.57
N GLY A 103 -24.46 6.93 13.33
CA GLY A 103 -24.44 5.89 12.31
C GLY A 103 -23.03 5.41 11.98
N ARG A 104 -22.07 6.34 11.84
CA ARG A 104 -20.65 6.01 11.64
C ARG A 104 -20.05 5.29 12.84
N LYS A 105 -20.38 5.70 14.08
CA LYS A 105 -19.95 5.01 15.31
C LYS A 105 -20.50 3.58 15.37
N LYS A 106 -21.78 3.38 15.07
CA LYS A 106 -22.41 2.05 15.00
C LYS A 106 -21.75 1.18 13.94
N ALA A 107 -21.54 1.70 12.73
CA ALA A 107 -20.86 0.98 11.65
C ALA A 107 -19.40 0.66 11.99
N SER A 108 -18.68 1.58 12.63
CA SER A 108 -17.31 1.36 13.12
C SER A 108 -17.26 0.26 14.19
N LYS A 109 -18.19 0.29 15.16
CA LYS A 109 -18.32 -0.74 16.19
C LYS A 109 -18.61 -2.11 15.59
N ALA A 110 -19.58 -2.20 14.67
CA ALA A 110 -19.88 -3.43 13.93
C ALA A 110 -18.65 -3.95 13.15
N ARG A 111 -17.91 -3.06 12.48
CA ARG A 111 -16.69 -3.41 11.72
C ARG A 111 -15.50 -3.77 12.62
N SER A 112 -15.47 -3.28 13.86
CA SER A 112 -14.47 -3.65 14.86
C SER A 112 -14.73 -5.02 15.49
N LEU A 113 -16.00 -5.46 15.50
CA LEU A 113 -16.41 -6.78 15.98
C LEU A 113 -16.12 -7.87 14.94
N SER A 114 -16.18 -7.56 13.65
CA SER A 114 -15.66 -8.43 12.59
C SER A 114 -14.16 -8.18 12.41
N ALA A 115 -13.30 -8.99 13.00
CA ALA A 115 -11.88 -8.95 12.66
C ALA A 115 -11.74 -9.19 11.15
N LYS A 116 -11.33 -8.16 10.39
CA LYS A 116 -11.22 -8.25 8.91
C LYS A 116 -10.32 -9.42 8.48
N TYR A 117 -9.34 -9.76 9.33
CA TYR A 117 -8.38 -10.83 9.15
C TYR A 117 -8.19 -11.53 10.49
N GLU A 118 -8.60 -12.79 10.59
CA GLU A 118 -8.48 -13.60 11.80
C GLU A 118 -7.47 -14.73 11.55
N PHE A 119 -6.41 -14.78 12.36
CA PHE A 119 -5.39 -15.85 12.35
C PHE A 119 -4.80 -16.00 13.74
N ASP A 120 -4.45 -17.20 14.17
CA ASP A 120 -3.89 -17.39 15.52
C ASP A 120 -2.53 -16.69 15.68
N ILE A 121 -2.42 -15.79 16.67
CA ILE A 121 -1.14 -15.13 16.97
C ILE A 121 -0.16 -16.10 17.65
N ASN A 122 -0.66 -17.21 18.19
CA ASN A 122 0.09 -18.28 18.82
C ASN A 122 0.29 -19.48 17.89
N MET A 123 0.08 -19.31 16.58
CA MET A 123 0.30 -20.38 15.59
C MET A 123 1.68 -21.03 15.77
N PRO A 124 1.82 -22.35 15.57
CA PRO A 124 3.10 -23.03 15.72
C PRO A 124 4.21 -22.39 14.87
N LEU A 125 5.45 -22.52 15.33
CA LEU A 125 6.59 -22.11 14.51
C LEU A 125 6.64 -22.97 13.24
N SER A 126 6.91 -22.29 12.13
CA SER A 126 7.23 -22.87 10.82
C SER A 126 8.48 -22.17 10.31
N GLU A 127 9.20 -22.79 9.37
CA GLU A 127 10.35 -22.14 8.74
C GLU A 127 9.94 -20.84 8.04
N GLU A 128 8.77 -20.81 7.39
CA GLU A 128 8.21 -19.62 6.76
C GLU A 128 7.98 -18.49 7.77
N LEU A 129 7.39 -18.81 8.93
CA LEU A 129 7.18 -17.82 9.99
C LEU A 129 8.52 -17.31 10.53
N CYS A 130 9.48 -18.20 10.73
CA CYS A 130 10.82 -17.87 11.20
C CYS A 130 11.59 -16.98 10.21
N GLU A 131 11.53 -17.27 8.91
CA GLU A 131 12.11 -16.44 7.86
C GLU A 131 11.42 -15.08 7.79
N PHE A 132 10.09 -15.03 7.91
CA PHE A 132 9.35 -13.79 8.03
C PHE A 132 9.82 -12.94 9.22
N ILE A 133 9.98 -13.54 10.41
CA ILE A 133 10.52 -12.84 11.58
C ILE A 133 11.94 -12.33 11.32
N GLY A 134 12.78 -13.12 10.64
CA GLY A 134 14.13 -12.70 10.24
C GLY A 134 14.14 -11.45 9.38
N VAL A 135 13.28 -11.41 8.36
CA VAL A 135 13.10 -10.21 7.51
C VAL A 135 12.59 -9.02 8.32
N ILE A 136 11.67 -9.25 9.27
CA ILE A 136 11.19 -8.18 10.16
C ILE A 136 12.31 -7.66 11.08
N ILE A 137 13.24 -8.51 11.52
CA ILE A 137 14.38 -8.12 12.36
C ILE A 137 15.33 -7.18 11.61
N GLY A 138 15.55 -7.40 10.31
CA GLY A 138 16.34 -6.48 9.49
C GLY A 138 15.52 -5.29 8.99
N ASP A 139 14.92 -5.43 7.81
CA ASP A 139 14.23 -4.35 7.08
C ASP A 139 12.83 -4.00 7.61
N GLY A 140 12.33 -4.76 8.58
CA GLY A 140 10.99 -4.56 9.13
C GLY A 140 10.83 -3.30 9.95
N PHE A 141 9.58 -2.89 10.09
CA PHE A 141 9.11 -1.83 10.97
C PHE A 141 7.72 -2.20 11.45
N THR A 142 7.40 -1.94 12.71
CA THR A 142 6.04 -2.12 13.23
C THR A 142 5.68 -1.01 14.20
N ASN A 143 4.51 -0.40 14.05
CA ASN A 143 4.07 0.66 14.94
C ASN A 143 2.54 0.81 14.95
N ARG A 144 2.04 1.51 15.97
CA ARG A 144 0.64 1.87 16.13
C ARG A 144 0.46 3.39 16.02
N TYR A 145 -0.40 3.82 15.12
CA TYR A 145 -0.80 5.20 14.91
C TYR A 145 -2.29 5.35 15.18
N GLY A 146 -2.66 5.70 16.42
CA GLY A 146 -4.06 5.75 16.86
C GLY A 146 -4.74 4.38 16.77
N HIS A 147 -5.64 4.21 15.80
CA HIS A 147 -6.33 2.95 15.51
C HIS A 147 -5.69 2.13 14.39
N MET A 148 -4.66 2.66 13.72
CA MET A 148 -3.94 1.98 12.65
C MET A 148 -2.75 1.21 13.22
N TYR A 149 -2.68 -0.09 12.90
CA TYR A 149 -1.56 -0.96 13.24
C TYR A 149 -0.84 -1.28 11.94
N GLN A 150 0.38 -0.77 11.80
CA GLN A 150 1.14 -0.90 10.56
C GLN A 150 2.39 -1.70 10.83
N THR A 151 2.58 -2.74 10.05
CA THR A 151 3.87 -3.39 9.84
C THR A 151 4.31 -3.09 8.41
N GLN A 152 5.59 -2.85 8.20
CA GLN A 152 6.15 -2.52 6.89
C GLN A 152 7.51 -3.20 6.75
N VAL A 153 7.85 -3.62 5.54
CA VAL A 153 9.22 -3.95 5.17
C VAL A 153 9.62 -3.05 4.00
N THR A 154 10.85 -2.56 4.01
CA THR A 154 11.38 -1.65 2.97
C THR A 154 12.55 -2.31 2.27
N GLY A 155 12.72 -2.07 0.98
CA GLY A 155 13.87 -2.55 0.21
C GLY A 155 14.24 -1.61 -0.92
N ASP A 156 15.33 -1.92 -1.62
CA ASP A 156 15.70 -1.22 -2.84
C ASP A 156 14.71 -1.58 -3.97
N LYS A 157 14.20 -0.57 -4.67
CA LYS A 157 13.16 -0.76 -5.69
C LYS A 157 13.62 -1.56 -6.91
N ASN A 158 14.93 -1.63 -7.17
CA ASN A 158 15.49 -2.29 -8.34
C ASN A 158 16.12 -3.63 -7.93
N LEU A 159 16.87 -3.64 -6.83
CA LEU A 159 17.65 -4.81 -6.42
C LEU A 159 16.82 -5.86 -5.68
N ASP A 160 15.78 -5.44 -4.95
CA ASP A 160 15.03 -6.33 -4.06
C ASP A 160 13.58 -6.54 -4.51
N LEU A 161 13.16 -5.96 -5.65
CA LEU A 161 11.78 -6.05 -6.15
C LEU A 161 11.34 -7.49 -6.41
N GLU A 162 12.18 -8.28 -7.07
CA GLU A 162 11.89 -9.69 -7.35
C GLU A 162 11.72 -10.48 -6.05
N TYR A 163 12.63 -10.30 -5.08
CA TYR A 163 12.53 -10.95 -3.78
C TYR A 163 11.22 -10.57 -3.07
N TYR A 164 10.92 -9.28 -2.95
CA TYR A 164 9.75 -8.84 -2.19
C TYR A 164 8.43 -9.18 -2.87
N ARG A 165 8.37 -9.12 -4.21
CA ARG A 165 7.13 -9.38 -4.98
C ARG A 165 6.86 -10.87 -5.15
N ASP A 166 7.88 -11.64 -5.54
CA ASP A 166 7.70 -12.99 -6.07
C ASP A 166 8.05 -14.09 -5.06
N ILE A 167 8.79 -13.76 -4.00
CA ILE A 167 9.25 -14.73 -2.99
C ILE A 167 8.65 -14.41 -1.63
N PHE A 168 8.95 -13.22 -1.09
CA PHE A 168 8.55 -12.86 0.26
C PHE A 168 7.04 -12.64 0.39
N LYS A 169 6.41 -11.88 -0.52
CA LYS A 169 4.96 -11.63 -0.44
C LYS A 169 4.14 -12.93 -0.48
N PRO A 170 4.38 -13.90 -1.38
CA PRO A 170 3.66 -15.18 -1.35
C PRO A 170 3.81 -15.96 -0.04
N VAL A 171 5.00 -15.92 0.59
CA VAL A 171 5.20 -16.53 1.93
C VAL A 171 4.29 -15.84 2.96
N VAL A 172 4.24 -14.52 2.94
CA VAL A 172 3.41 -13.76 3.89
C VAL A 172 1.91 -13.99 3.67
N ASP A 173 1.47 -14.05 2.40
CA ASP A 173 0.07 -14.32 2.06
C ASP A 173 -0.37 -15.73 2.50
N LYS A 174 0.55 -16.70 2.55
CA LYS A 174 0.30 -18.04 3.11
C LYS A 174 0.20 -18.03 4.63
N LEU A 175 1.09 -17.30 5.30
CA LEU A 175 1.13 -17.24 6.76
C LEU A 175 -0.05 -16.49 7.35
N PHE A 176 -0.43 -15.38 6.71
CA PHE A 176 -1.47 -14.51 7.23
C PHE A 176 -2.48 -14.18 6.14
N PRO A 177 -3.78 -14.31 6.42
CA PRO A 177 -4.83 -13.86 5.52
C PRO A 177 -4.94 -12.32 5.55
N ILE A 178 -3.84 -11.59 5.30
CA ILE A 178 -3.76 -10.13 5.31
C ILE A 178 -3.44 -9.65 3.90
N ASN A 179 -4.17 -8.65 3.42
CA ASN A 179 -3.81 -8.00 2.16
C ASN A 179 -2.53 -7.16 2.31
N ALA A 180 -1.40 -7.74 1.94
CA ALA A 180 -0.12 -7.05 1.86
C ALA A 180 -0.09 -6.13 0.62
N THR A 181 0.17 -4.83 0.84
CA THR A 181 0.21 -3.83 -0.25
C THR A 181 1.65 -3.45 -0.59
N LEU A 182 2.10 -3.84 -1.77
CA LEU A 182 3.38 -3.42 -2.33
C LEU A 182 3.25 -2.01 -2.94
N VAL A 183 4.08 -1.08 -2.50
CA VAL A 183 4.12 0.31 -2.97
C VAL A 183 5.53 0.64 -3.43
N ILE A 184 5.68 0.98 -4.71
CA ILE A 184 6.96 1.43 -5.26
C ILE A 184 7.03 2.96 -5.10
N ARG A 185 8.13 3.46 -4.53
CA ARG A 185 8.46 4.88 -4.39
C ARG A 185 9.69 5.21 -5.23
N LYS A 186 10.09 6.49 -5.23
CA LYS A 186 11.20 6.98 -6.06
C LYS A 186 12.49 6.19 -5.86
N ASP A 187 12.85 5.87 -4.61
CA ASP A 187 14.15 5.26 -4.28
C ASP A 187 14.03 3.98 -3.44
N CYS A 188 12.81 3.53 -3.15
CA CYS A 188 12.57 2.32 -2.36
C CYS A 188 11.25 1.67 -2.72
N LEU A 189 11.10 0.39 -2.39
CA LEU A 189 9.82 -0.29 -2.32
C LEU A 189 9.40 -0.44 -0.86
N ARG A 190 8.09 -0.53 -0.62
CA ARG A 190 7.52 -0.79 0.71
C ARG A 190 6.42 -1.84 0.60
N LEU A 191 6.55 -2.93 1.34
CA LEU A 191 5.48 -3.90 1.53
C LEU A 191 4.77 -3.59 2.85
N ASN A 192 3.50 -3.20 2.79
CA ASN A 192 2.72 -2.73 3.93
C ASN A 192 1.69 -3.76 4.37
N PHE A 193 1.59 -3.95 5.68
CA PHE A 193 0.60 -4.81 6.33
C PHE A 193 -0.16 -3.98 7.36
N TYR A 194 -1.50 -4.01 7.27
CA TYR A 194 -2.37 -3.30 8.21
C TYR A 194 -3.15 -4.32 9.04
N SER A 195 -2.60 -4.72 10.19
CA SER A 195 -3.19 -5.75 11.04
C SER A 195 -2.80 -5.56 12.50
N LYS A 196 -3.81 -5.44 13.37
CA LYS A 196 -3.61 -5.44 14.83
C LYS A 196 -3.01 -6.76 15.30
N ARG A 197 -3.48 -7.89 14.76
CA ARG A 197 -3.01 -9.23 15.17
C ARG A 197 -1.55 -9.44 14.81
N LEU A 198 -1.12 -9.01 13.63
CA LEU A 198 0.30 -9.08 13.24
C LEU A 198 1.16 -8.22 14.16
N PHE A 199 0.73 -6.97 14.42
CA PHE A 199 1.40 -6.11 15.38
C PHE A 199 1.50 -6.76 16.77
N GLU A 200 0.44 -7.39 17.27
CA GLU A 200 0.43 -8.07 18.55
C GLU A 200 1.31 -9.32 18.57
N MET A 201 1.34 -10.11 17.50
CA MET A 201 2.25 -11.25 17.37
C MET A 201 3.72 -10.79 17.45
N LEU A 202 4.09 -9.75 16.70
CA LEU A 202 5.46 -9.24 16.70
C LEU A 202 5.85 -8.65 18.08
N THR A 203 4.99 -7.81 18.65
CA THR A 203 5.33 -7.05 19.88
C THR A 203 5.08 -7.84 21.16
N LYS A 204 4.01 -8.64 21.24
CA LYS A 204 3.62 -9.36 22.47
C LYS A 204 4.22 -10.75 22.54
N ARG A 205 4.20 -11.54 21.45
CA ARG A 205 4.77 -12.89 21.43
C ARG A 205 6.28 -12.83 21.20
N PHE A 206 6.71 -12.31 20.06
CA PHE A 206 8.13 -12.28 19.69
C PHE A 206 8.93 -11.15 20.33
N LYS A 207 8.28 -10.25 21.08
CA LYS A 207 8.92 -9.14 21.81
C LYS A 207 9.76 -8.22 20.91
N ILE A 208 9.40 -8.09 19.63
CA ILE A 208 10.02 -7.13 18.71
C ILE A 208 9.53 -5.72 19.08
N PRO A 209 10.43 -4.77 19.36
CA PRO A 209 10.03 -3.41 19.73
C PRO A 209 9.22 -2.72 18.63
N ALA A 210 8.19 -1.98 19.03
CA ALA A 210 7.49 -1.06 18.14
C ALA A 210 8.29 0.24 17.98
N GLY A 211 8.31 0.81 16.77
CA GLY A 211 9.09 2.02 16.49
C GLY A 211 10.58 1.74 16.28
N ILE A 212 11.44 2.49 16.98
CA ILE A 212 12.90 2.34 16.86
C ILE A 212 13.33 1.02 17.49
N LYS A 213 13.79 0.08 16.66
CA LYS A 213 14.26 -1.25 17.11
C LYS A 213 15.75 -1.51 16.90
N CYS A 214 16.43 -0.71 16.07
CA CYS A 214 17.77 -1.01 15.56
C CYS A 214 18.81 -1.30 16.66
N TYR A 215 18.71 -0.68 17.83
CA TYR A 215 19.66 -0.88 18.93
C TYR A 215 19.32 -2.06 19.85
N SER A 216 18.05 -2.46 19.94
CA SER A 216 17.53 -3.37 20.96
C SER A 216 16.90 -4.65 20.43
N VAL A 217 16.67 -4.74 19.11
CA VAL A 217 16.14 -5.93 18.47
C VAL A 217 17.05 -7.13 18.71
N LYS A 218 16.44 -8.28 18.90
CA LYS A 218 17.10 -9.56 19.17
C LYS A 218 16.32 -10.67 18.48
N ILE A 219 16.97 -11.80 18.23
CA ILE A 219 16.27 -13.04 17.86
C ILE A 219 15.42 -13.47 19.06
N PRO A 220 14.10 -13.71 18.88
CA PRO A 220 13.22 -14.14 19.96
C PRO A 220 13.70 -15.44 20.60
N SER A 221 13.61 -15.53 21.93
CA SER A 221 14.02 -16.73 22.69
C SER A 221 13.21 -17.96 22.29
N GLU A 222 11.94 -17.78 21.93
CA GLU A 222 11.07 -18.83 21.40
C GLU A 222 11.72 -19.54 20.19
N ILE A 223 12.30 -18.77 19.25
CA ILE A 223 12.95 -19.30 18.05
C ILE A 223 14.30 -19.93 18.40
N LEU A 224 15.10 -19.29 19.26
CA LEU A 224 16.40 -19.81 19.68
C LEU A 224 16.30 -21.21 20.34
N ASN A 225 15.19 -21.46 21.02
CA ASN A 225 14.93 -22.72 21.72
C ASN A 225 14.18 -23.75 20.87
N ALA A 226 13.75 -23.41 19.65
CA ALA A 226 12.88 -24.26 18.84
C ALA A 226 13.63 -25.33 18.03
N GLY A 227 14.95 -25.18 17.86
CA GLY A 227 15.79 -26.10 17.09
C GLY A 227 16.40 -25.46 15.84
N GLU A 228 17.31 -26.19 15.22
CA GLU A 228 18.15 -25.69 14.12
C GLU A 228 17.37 -25.21 12.89
N PRO A 229 16.35 -25.93 12.35
CA PRO A 229 15.64 -25.48 11.15
C PRO A 229 15.00 -24.09 11.30
N PHE A 230 14.38 -23.83 12.45
CA PHE A 230 13.73 -22.55 12.76
C PHE A 230 14.74 -21.41 12.90
N VAL A 231 15.86 -21.68 13.57
CA VAL A 231 16.95 -20.71 13.70
C VAL A 231 17.57 -20.41 12.33
N ASN A 232 17.82 -21.42 11.52
CA ASN A 232 18.40 -21.27 10.18
C ASN A 232 17.49 -20.45 9.28
N ALA A 233 16.17 -20.70 9.31
CA ALA A 233 15.20 -19.92 8.56
C ALA A 233 15.17 -18.45 9.02
N THR A 234 15.23 -18.17 10.33
CA THR A 234 15.33 -16.79 10.83
C THR A 234 16.62 -16.11 10.41
N LEU A 235 17.77 -16.78 10.50
CA LEU A 235 19.04 -16.24 10.00
C LEU A 235 18.98 -15.98 8.50
N ARG A 236 18.41 -16.91 7.70
CA ARG A 236 18.22 -16.72 6.25
C ARG A 236 17.44 -15.45 5.97
N GLY A 237 16.32 -15.23 6.67
CA GLY A 237 15.53 -14.00 6.57
C GLY A 237 16.33 -12.73 6.88
N MET A 238 17.16 -12.76 7.94
CA MET A 238 18.02 -11.64 8.32
C MET A 238 19.14 -11.37 7.29
N PHE A 239 19.77 -12.42 6.77
CA PHE A 239 20.85 -12.32 5.77
C PHE A 239 20.31 -11.94 4.38
N ASN A 240 19.04 -12.19 4.09
CA ASN A 240 18.39 -11.68 2.88
C ASN A 240 18.15 -10.16 2.89
N THR A 241 18.17 -9.54 4.07
CA THR A 241 17.95 -8.09 4.26
C THR A 241 19.26 -7.35 4.53
N ASP A 242 19.78 -7.40 5.76
CA ASP A 242 20.99 -6.67 6.15
C ASP A 242 22.27 -7.42 5.78
N GLY A 243 22.13 -8.64 5.26
CA GLY A 243 23.24 -9.43 4.78
C GLY A 243 23.73 -8.99 3.41
N GLY A 244 25.05 -9.06 3.21
CA GLY A 244 25.70 -8.67 1.97
C GLY A 244 26.60 -9.77 1.43
N VAL A 245 26.51 -10.04 0.13
CA VAL A 245 27.50 -10.85 -0.60
C VAL A 245 28.41 -9.91 -1.39
N GLY A 246 29.71 -10.02 -1.17
CA GLY A 246 30.77 -9.25 -1.84
C GLY A 246 31.80 -10.15 -2.49
N LEU A 247 32.37 -9.68 -3.61
CA LEU A 247 33.50 -10.30 -4.28
C LEU A 247 34.67 -9.32 -4.24
N ASP A 248 35.71 -9.66 -3.49
CA ASP A 248 36.95 -8.87 -3.43
C ASP A 248 37.83 -9.25 -4.63
N LYS A 249 38.06 -8.26 -5.50
CA LYS A 249 38.77 -8.42 -6.77
C LYS A 249 40.20 -7.86 -6.73
N ARG A 250 40.80 -7.70 -5.54
CA ARG A 250 42.20 -7.26 -5.43
C ARG A 250 43.12 -8.20 -6.22
N LYS A 251 44.12 -7.62 -6.91
CA LYS A 251 45.05 -8.33 -7.81
C LYS A 251 45.86 -9.43 -7.11
N THR A 252 45.99 -9.36 -5.79
CA THR A 252 46.66 -10.39 -4.97
C THR A 252 45.92 -11.72 -4.97
N TYR A 253 44.62 -11.74 -5.29
CA TYR A 253 43.84 -12.96 -5.38
C TYR A 253 43.83 -13.50 -6.82
N LYS A 254 44.12 -14.80 -6.98
CA LYS A 254 44.05 -15.50 -8.28
C LYS A 254 42.63 -15.50 -8.88
N LYS A 255 41.61 -15.51 -8.02
CA LYS A 255 40.19 -15.42 -8.37
C LYS A 255 39.50 -14.48 -7.38
N PRO A 256 38.38 -13.82 -7.74
CA PRO A 256 37.64 -12.97 -6.81
C PRO A 256 37.33 -13.70 -5.50
N TYR A 257 37.68 -13.08 -4.37
CA TYR A 257 37.53 -13.67 -3.04
C TYR A 257 36.14 -13.34 -2.47
N ILE A 258 35.32 -14.37 -2.26
CA ILE A 258 33.95 -14.19 -1.79
C ILE A 258 33.88 -13.88 -0.29
N ARG A 259 32.91 -13.04 0.07
CA ARG A 259 32.58 -12.68 1.44
C ARG A 259 31.09 -12.59 1.61
N VAL A 260 30.59 -13.16 2.70
CA VAL A 260 29.24 -12.88 3.22
C VAL A 260 29.42 -12.02 4.47
N ASN A 261 28.62 -10.97 4.61
CA ASN A 261 28.63 -10.13 5.80
C ASN A 261 27.21 -9.89 6.31
N TYR A 262 27.11 -9.53 7.59
CA TYR A 262 25.89 -9.02 8.22
C TYR A 262 26.29 -7.88 9.14
N THR A 263 25.64 -6.73 9.01
CA THR A 263 25.98 -5.52 9.79
C THR A 263 24.79 -5.11 10.65
N SER A 264 25.03 -4.80 11.93
CA SER A 264 24.00 -4.25 12.80
C SER A 264 24.59 -3.32 13.85
N VAL A 265 23.79 -2.33 14.27
CA VAL A 265 24.10 -1.46 15.42
C VAL A 265 23.74 -2.13 16.75
N SER A 266 22.94 -3.19 16.74
CA SER A 266 22.64 -3.95 17.95
C SER A 266 23.75 -4.96 18.24
N SER A 267 24.58 -4.65 19.24
CA SER A 267 25.62 -5.54 19.74
C SER A 267 25.06 -6.86 20.28
N LYS A 268 23.87 -6.84 20.89
CA LYS A 268 23.18 -8.05 21.35
C LYS A 268 22.77 -8.96 20.19
N LEU A 269 22.28 -8.39 19.09
CA LEU A 269 21.93 -9.17 17.91
C LEU A 269 23.18 -9.81 17.29
N ILE A 270 24.29 -9.05 17.20
CA ILE A 270 25.57 -9.54 16.68
C ILE A 270 26.12 -10.67 17.56
N GLU A 271 26.04 -10.56 18.88
CA GLU A 271 26.42 -11.62 19.81
C GLU A 271 25.57 -12.88 19.61
N GLN A 272 24.24 -12.73 19.43
CA GLN A 272 23.37 -13.88 19.14
C GLN A 272 23.77 -14.57 17.83
N ILE A 273 24.00 -13.82 16.75
CA ILE A 273 24.42 -14.40 15.46
C ILE A 273 25.79 -15.06 15.60
N HIS A 274 26.75 -14.44 16.30
CA HIS A 274 28.07 -15.02 16.57
C HIS A 274 27.96 -16.40 17.24
N ASN A 275 27.18 -16.48 18.31
CA ASN A 275 26.99 -17.73 19.05
C ASN A 275 26.33 -18.81 18.20
N LEU A 276 25.36 -18.44 17.36
CA LEU A 276 24.70 -19.36 16.43
C LEU A 276 25.66 -19.86 15.35
N LEU A 277 26.46 -18.97 14.73
CA LEU A 277 27.45 -19.37 13.73
C LEU A 277 28.54 -20.28 14.32
N ASN A 278 28.98 -20.02 15.56
CA ASN A 278 29.88 -20.94 16.28
C ASN A 278 29.24 -22.30 16.48
N LYS A 279 27.97 -22.35 16.90
CA LYS A 279 27.22 -23.60 17.09
C LYS A 279 27.12 -24.42 15.79
N PHE A 280 27.00 -23.75 14.64
CA PHE A 280 26.97 -24.38 13.32
C PHE A 280 28.37 -24.62 12.73
N ASN A 281 29.44 -24.38 13.49
CA ASN A 281 30.83 -24.50 13.03
C ASN A 281 31.09 -23.69 11.75
N ILE A 282 30.47 -22.52 11.59
CA ILE A 282 30.68 -21.61 10.46
C ILE A 282 31.79 -20.61 10.83
N PRO A 283 33.00 -20.72 10.26
CA PRO A 283 34.09 -19.81 10.62
C PRO A 283 33.80 -18.39 10.17
N HIS A 284 33.95 -17.43 11.08
CA HIS A 284 33.64 -16.03 10.83
C HIS A 284 34.46 -15.10 11.73
N SER A 285 34.49 -13.82 11.38
CA SER A 285 35.13 -12.76 12.15
C SER A 285 34.16 -11.62 12.47
N ILE A 286 34.39 -10.91 13.57
CA ILE A 286 33.64 -9.72 13.94
C ILE A 286 34.54 -8.49 13.78
N HIS A 287 34.06 -7.49 13.07
CA HIS A 287 34.74 -6.23 12.85
C HIS A 287 33.91 -5.07 13.41
N LYS A 288 34.55 -4.07 14.00
CA LYS A 288 33.89 -2.80 14.32
C LYS A 288 33.80 -1.95 13.05
N LYS A 289 32.67 -1.31 12.82
CA LYS A 289 32.41 -0.41 11.69
C LYS A 289 31.63 0.79 12.18
N ASP A 290 32.30 1.91 12.40
CA ASP A 290 31.72 3.11 12.99
C ASP A 290 30.94 2.79 14.28
N ASN A 291 29.64 3.10 14.32
CA ASN A 291 28.72 2.81 15.44
C ASN A 291 28.03 1.44 15.31
N SER A 292 28.58 0.53 14.50
CA SER A 292 28.02 -0.80 14.22
C SER A 292 29.08 -1.89 14.31
N GLN A 293 28.63 -3.14 14.33
CA GLN A 293 29.49 -4.32 14.20
C GLN A 293 29.09 -5.10 12.96
N MET A 294 30.08 -5.73 12.35
CA MET A 294 29.93 -6.53 11.15
C MET A 294 30.47 -7.94 11.38
N ILE A 295 29.62 -8.93 11.18
CA ILE A 295 30.03 -10.33 11.05
C ILE A 295 30.45 -10.56 9.61
N GLN A 296 31.56 -11.26 9.40
CA GLN A 296 32.08 -11.57 8.08
C GLN A 296 32.50 -13.05 7.99
N ILE A 297 31.93 -13.75 7.02
CA ILE A 297 32.27 -15.12 6.62
C ILE A 297 33.08 -15.01 5.33
N ASN A 298 34.30 -15.53 5.37
CA ASN A 298 35.33 -15.27 4.36
C ASN A 298 35.77 -16.55 3.67
N GLY A 299 35.91 -16.49 2.34
CA GLY A 299 36.47 -17.59 1.55
C GLY A 299 35.42 -18.59 1.09
N LYS A 300 35.76 -19.37 0.06
CA LYS A 300 34.81 -20.22 -0.66
C LYS A 300 34.28 -21.33 0.24
N GLU A 301 35.15 -21.95 1.02
CA GLU A 301 34.86 -23.11 1.86
C GLU A 301 33.90 -22.72 2.99
N ASN A 302 34.18 -21.62 3.70
CA ASN A 302 33.33 -21.15 4.79
C ASN A 302 31.96 -20.66 4.29
N VAL A 303 31.93 -19.99 3.13
CA VAL A 303 30.66 -19.58 2.52
C VAL A 303 29.85 -20.80 2.07
N LYS A 304 30.49 -21.89 1.62
CA LYS A 304 29.78 -23.13 1.29
C LYS A 304 29.09 -23.72 2.52
N ILE A 305 29.77 -23.81 3.67
CA ILE A 305 29.17 -24.27 4.93
C ILE A 305 27.98 -23.37 5.31
N PHE A 306 28.13 -22.05 5.20
CA PHE A 306 27.02 -21.12 5.42
C PHE A 306 25.82 -21.39 4.50
N LEU A 307 26.07 -21.68 3.22
CA LEU A 307 25.01 -21.96 2.25
C LEU A 307 24.29 -23.29 2.52
N GLU A 308 24.99 -24.27 3.08
CA GLU A 308 24.43 -25.58 3.44
C GLU A 308 23.48 -25.49 4.64
N HIS A 309 23.80 -24.67 5.66
CA HIS A 309 22.95 -24.52 6.85
C HIS A 309 21.88 -23.43 6.71
N ILE A 310 22.27 -22.23 6.24
CA ILE A 310 21.43 -21.02 6.29
C ILE A 310 20.98 -20.63 4.88
N GLY A 311 21.94 -20.44 3.98
CA GLY A 311 21.65 -20.07 2.59
C GLY A 311 21.04 -18.67 2.41
N PHE A 312 20.52 -18.44 1.21
CA PHE A 312 19.76 -17.25 0.84
C PHE A 312 18.51 -17.65 0.08
N SER A 313 17.47 -16.81 0.15
CA SER A 313 16.33 -16.88 -0.77
C SER A 313 16.22 -15.63 -1.65
N ASN A 314 16.94 -14.55 -1.32
CA ASN A 314 16.99 -13.34 -2.14
C ASN A 314 17.81 -13.57 -3.43
N PRO A 315 17.21 -13.43 -4.64
CA PRO A 315 17.88 -13.64 -5.93
C PRO A 315 19.14 -12.80 -6.10
N ARG A 316 19.19 -11.60 -5.52
CA ARG A 316 20.35 -10.71 -5.53
C ARG A 316 21.58 -11.38 -4.91
N SER A 317 21.41 -12.03 -3.76
CA SER A 317 22.48 -12.72 -3.06
C SER A 317 22.80 -14.06 -3.74
N LEU A 318 21.77 -14.80 -4.15
CA LEU A 318 21.91 -16.06 -4.88
C LEU A 318 22.75 -15.89 -6.16
N ASN A 319 22.48 -14.85 -6.95
CA ASN A 319 23.22 -14.57 -8.18
C ASN A 319 24.71 -14.29 -7.94
N LYS A 320 25.08 -13.76 -6.78
CA LYS A 320 26.49 -13.50 -6.42
C LYS A 320 27.21 -14.75 -5.90
N VAL A 321 26.51 -15.65 -5.22
CA VAL A 321 27.11 -16.89 -4.74
C VAL A 321 27.21 -17.97 -5.82
N LYS A 322 26.50 -17.83 -6.95
CA LYS A 322 26.66 -18.71 -8.14
C LYS A 322 28.10 -18.83 -8.62
N TYR A 323 28.96 -17.84 -8.38
CA TYR A 323 30.41 -17.91 -8.67
C TYR A 323 31.15 -19.01 -7.89
N LEU A 324 30.53 -19.61 -6.87
CA LEU A 324 31.11 -20.69 -6.07
C LEU A 324 30.79 -22.08 -6.61
N ILE A 325 29.68 -22.22 -7.33
CA ILE A 325 29.22 -23.47 -7.96
C ILE A 325 30.03 -23.67 -9.23
#